data_AF-A0AAE3HBX3-F1
#
_entry.id   AF-A0AAE3HBX3-F1
#
_cell.length_a   1.000
_cell.length_b   1.000
_cell.length_c   1.000
_cell.angle_alpha   90.00
_cell.angle_beta   90.00
_cell.angle_gamma   90.00
#
_symmetry.space_group_name_H-M   'P 1'
#
loop_
_entity.id
_entity.type
_entity.pdbx_description
1 polymer ?
#
loop_
_entity_poly.entity_id
_entity_poly.type
_entity_poly.pdbx_seq_one_letter_code
_entity_poly.pdbx_strand_id
1 'polypeptide(L)'
;MFDTTTKIDYSLLEGMDFTCLENCGFCCTFPAEVRECEPSFKEILNIDSNGLKKWETDDPYFCNVYTMRQHQDRGACMFLKDDRRCGIYTVRSLLCRIFPIKIFFGHRVQLYTSQICRGFSHDADSGLRRTGEEIMQQLPAQMKEEMMNKGREMYGSLPGKLLDYIPPGILQAKLLDHVNAMDLSNASISEKSKAAFISQLSSEEFIDLPTYLTEDMQWLVFRLDEGIVERMRLERTGEVGITASIDWPGFHTRPLAEDSIEVLRDYLRKIVQRDHFAGVAYLRALNPENKKPLIGLALEYLEDIAASLLLRANLLASFEEVERIDARIIMETIIFSDGYLATEPSYGLIL
;
A
#
# COMPACT_ATOMS: atom_id res chain seq x y z
N MET A 1 6.32 6.74 32.99
CA MET A 1 7.51 7.41 32.45
C MET A 1 7.68 6.93 31.02
N PHE A 2 7.46 7.80 30.03
CA PHE A 2 7.73 7.46 28.64
C PHE A 2 9.21 7.71 28.38
N ASP A 3 9.91 6.70 27.85
CA ASP A 3 11.28 6.80 27.35
C ASP A 3 11.36 7.96 26.35
N THR A 4 12.28 8.89 26.60
CA THR A 4 12.38 10.16 25.85
C THR A 4 13.02 9.98 24.48
N THR A 5 13.63 8.84 24.20
CA THR A 5 14.16 8.49 22.88
C THR A 5 13.12 7.76 22.03
N THR A 6 12.68 8.39 20.94
CA THR A 6 11.84 7.71 19.95
C THR A 6 12.65 6.57 19.32
N LYS A 7 12.26 5.32 19.62
CA LYS A 7 12.88 4.13 19.02
C LYS A 7 12.60 4.11 17.51
N ILE A 8 13.62 3.78 16.72
CA ILE A 8 13.45 3.45 15.30
C ILE A 8 13.44 1.92 15.20
N ASP A 9 12.42 1.37 14.52
CA ASP A 9 12.24 -0.05 14.30
C ASP A 9 12.47 -0.40 12.83
N TYR A 10 13.46 -1.28 12.60
CA TYR A 10 13.85 -1.80 11.28
C TYR A 10 13.51 -3.28 11.12
N SER A 11 12.83 -3.91 12.09
CA SER A 11 12.57 -5.36 12.09
C SER A 11 11.82 -5.84 10.84
N LEU A 12 10.91 -5.01 10.30
CA LEU A 12 10.18 -5.30 9.07
C LEU A 12 11.00 -5.08 7.79
N LEU A 13 12.31 -4.83 7.89
CA LEU A 13 13.27 -4.81 6.78
C LEU A 13 14.28 -5.97 6.84
N GLU A 14 14.27 -6.75 7.93
CA GLU A 14 15.26 -7.82 8.14
C GLU A 14 15.05 -9.00 7.19
N GLY A 15 16.15 -9.61 6.73
CA GLY A 15 16.12 -10.74 5.80
C GLY A 15 15.60 -10.42 4.40
N MET A 16 15.57 -9.14 4.01
CA MET A 16 15.16 -8.69 2.69
C MET A 16 16.26 -7.90 2.01
N ASP A 17 16.27 -7.98 0.68
CA ASP A 17 17.05 -7.13 -0.22
C ASP A 17 16.16 -6.62 -1.36
N PHE A 18 16.61 -5.58 -2.06
CA PHE A 18 15.87 -4.93 -3.13
C PHE A 18 16.76 -4.61 -4.33
N THR A 19 16.31 -5.01 -5.52
CA THR A 19 16.89 -4.60 -6.80
C THR A 19 15.81 -4.06 -7.72
N CYS A 20 16.03 -2.86 -8.27
CA CYS A 20 15.10 -2.26 -9.24
C CYS A 20 15.19 -2.99 -10.59
N LEU A 21 14.10 -3.67 -10.96
CA LEU A 21 14.00 -4.46 -12.18
C LEU A 21 13.99 -3.58 -13.44
N GLU A 22 14.59 -4.08 -14.52
CA GLU A 22 14.55 -3.44 -15.84
C GLU A 22 13.12 -3.49 -16.40
N ASN A 23 12.75 -2.47 -17.20
CA ASN A 23 11.43 -2.38 -17.83
C ASN A 23 10.23 -2.43 -16.86
N CYS A 24 10.43 -2.23 -15.55
CA CYS A 24 9.36 -2.26 -14.55
C CYS A 24 8.55 -0.95 -14.54
N GLY A 25 9.14 0.15 -14.05
CA GLY A 25 8.49 1.48 -13.99
C GLY A 25 7.21 1.59 -13.15
N PHE A 26 6.79 0.52 -12.47
CA PHE A 26 5.46 0.47 -11.82
C PHE A 26 5.30 1.46 -10.67
N CYS A 27 6.37 1.78 -9.93
CA CYS A 27 6.29 2.82 -8.91
C CYS A 27 5.92 4.21 -9.47
N CYS A 28 6.11 4.44 -10.77
CA CYS A 28 5.72 5.67 -11.43
C CYS A 28 4.25 5.71 -11.85
N THR A 29 3.47 4.63 -11.71
CA THR A 29 2.01 4.65 -11.93
C THR A 29 1.25 5.23 -10.74
N PHE A 30 1.94 5.50 -9.63
CA PHE A 30 1.38 6.13 -8.44
C PHE A 30 1.75 7.61 -8.42
N PRO A 31 0.79 8.52 -8.16
CA PRO A 31 1.06 9.94 -8.04
C PRO A 31 1.82 10.21 -6.73
N ALA A 32 3.15 10.21 -6.79
CA ALA A 32 3.97 10.49 -5.62
C ALA A 32 3.77 11.93 -5.14
N GLU A 33 3.45 12.12 -3.86
CA GLU A 33 3.43 13.44 -3.23
C GLU A 33 4.82 14.08 -3.23
N VAL A 34 4.82 15.41 -3.33
CA VAL A 34 5.99 16.29 -3.28
C VAL A 34 5.61 17.52 -2.47
N ARG A 35 6.34 17.78 -1.38
CA ARG A 35 6.08 18.94 -0.51
C ARG A 35 6.97 20.12 -0.90
N GLU A 36 6.48 21.34 -0.75
CA GLU A 36 7.24 22.57 -1.06
C GLU A 36 8.54 22.70 -0.25
N CYS A 37 8.60 22.07 0.93
CA CYS A 37 9.78 22.05 1.79
C CYS A 37 10.86 21.05 1.32
N GLU A 38 10.56 20.15 0.40
CA GLU A 38 11.55 19.21 -0.14
C GLU A 38 12.52 19.95 -1.08
N PRO A 39 13.84 19.69 -0.97
CA PRO A 39 14.81 20.27 -1.91
C PRO A 39 14.47 20.01 -3.39
N SER A 40 13.94 18.82 -3.68
CA SER A 40 13.53 18.39 -5.02
C SER A 40 12.37 19.20 -5.60
N PHE A 41 11.54 19.87 -4.78
CA PHE A 41 10.33 20.55 -5.27
C PHE A 41 10.66 21.60 -6.34
N LYS A 42 11.59 22.52 -6.02
CA LYS A 42 12.01 23.58 -6.96
C LYS A 42 12.79 23.02 -8.14
N GLU A 43 13.59 21.98 -7.91
CA GLU A 43 14.37 21.33 -8.96
C GLU A 43 13.48 20.65 -10.00
N ILE A 44 12.42 19.96 -9.57
CA ILE A 44 11.42 19.35 -10.46
C ILE A 44 10.74 20.43 -11.31
N LEU A 45 10.28 21.53 -10.69
CA LEU A 45 9.63 22.63 -11.42
C LEU A 45 10.57 23.38 -12.38
N ASN A 46 11.88 23.39 -12.09
CA ASN A 46 12.87 23.94 -13.01
C ASN A 46 13.11 23.04 -14.23
N ILE A 47 12.96 21.72 -14.08
CA ILE A 47 13.03 20.77 -15.20
C ILE A 47 11.77 20.88 -16.06
N ASP A 48 10.60 20.90 -15.44
CA ASP A 48 9.32 21.13 -16.10
C ASP A 48 8.36 21.83 -15.14
N SER A 49 7.92 23.05 -15.51
CA SER A 49 7.02 23.87 -14.69
C SER A 49 5.64 23.23 -14.49
N ASN A 50 5.26 22.25 -15.32
CA ASN A 50 4.02 21.49 -15.21
C ASN A 50 4.21 20.11 -14.54
N GLY A 51 5.44 19.79 -14.10
CA GLY A 51 5.81 18.51 -13.50
C GLY A 51 5.02 18.12 -12.25
N LEU A 52 4.48 19.11 -11.55
CA LEU A 52 3.70 18.94 -10.34
C LEU A 52 2.26 19.44 -10.54
N LYS A 53 1.31 18.74 -9.94
CA LYS A 53 -0.10 19.14 -9.85
C LYS A 53 -0.43 19.36 -8.38
N LYS A 54 -1.07 20.49 -8.05
CA LYS A 54 -1.57 20.71 -6.69
C LYS A 54 -2.71 19.73 -6.42
N TRP A 55 -2.67 19.05 -5.29
CA TRP A 55 -3.78 18.21 -4.84
C TRP A 55 -4.89 19.12 -4.30
N GLU A 56 -6.05 19.10 -4.95
CA GLU A 56 -7.21 19.88 -4.53
C GLU A 56 -8.00 19.06 -3.51
N THR A 57 -8.01 19.52 -2.26
CA THR A 57 -8.73 18.88 -1.16
C THR A 57 -9.17 19.92 -0.14
N ASP A 58 -10.36 19.70 0.41
CA ASP A 58 -10.90 20.48 1.52
C ASP A 58 -10.35 19.99 2.88
N ASP A 59 -9.55 18.91 2.89
CA ASP A 59 -8.94 18.40 4.11
C ASP A 59 -7.79 19.32 4.58
N PRO A 60 -7.90 19.95 5.76
CA PRO A 60 -6.88 20.86 6.26
C PRO A 60 -5.53 20.19 6.52
N TYR A 61 -5.47 18.87 6.68
CA TYR A 61 -4.22 18.12 6.85
C TYR A 61 -3.48 17.86 5.53
N PHE A 62 -4.19 17.92 4.40
CA PHE A 62 -3.64 17.74 3.06
C PHE A 62 -3.59 19.04 2.25
N CYS A 63 -3.80 20.19 2.90
CA CYS A 63 -3.66 21.49 2.23
C CYS A 63 -2.21 21.73 1.78
N ASN A 64 -2.06 22.22 0.54
CA ASN A 64 -0.76 22.51 -0.10
C ASN A 64 0.15 21.29 -0.36
N VAL A 65 -0.43 20.10 -0.55
CA VAL A 65 0.27 18.94 -1.10
C VAL A 65 0.27 19.03 -2.62
N TYR A 66 1.40 18.70 -3.26
CA TYR A 66 1.50 18.51 -4.70
C TYR A 66 1.78 17.05 -5.00
N THR A 67 1.42 16.59 -6.19
CA THR A 67 1.76 15.26 -6.69
C THR A 67 2.48 15.36 -8.02
N MET A 68 3.29 14.34 -8.31
CA MET A 68 3.87 14.15 -9.64
C MET A 68 2.75 14.02 -10.68
N ARG A 69 2.76 14.89 -11.70
CA ARG A 69 1.77 14.83 -12.77
C ARG A 69 1.90 13.52 -13.56
N GLN A 70 0.75 12.90 -13.82
CA GLN A 70 0.63 11.68 -14.61
C GLN A 70 0.22 12.02 -16.06
N HIS A 71 0.58 11.16 -17.01
CA HIS A 71 0.06 11.26 -18.37
C HIS A 71 -1.45 11.03 -18.41
N GLN A 72 -2.20 11.91 -19.08
CA GLN A 72 -3.67 11.81 -19.22
C GLN A 72 -4.43 11.64 -17.89
N ASP A 73 -3.83 12.05 -16.76
CA ASP A 73 -4.34 11.82 -15.40
C ASP A 73 -4.62 10.33 -15.04
N ARG A 74 -4.12 9.37 -15.84
CA ARG A 74 -4.34 7.91 -15.66
C ARG A 74 -3.15 7.01 -16.01
N GLY A 75 -2.16 7.54 -16.73
CA GLY A 75 -0.91 6.86 -17.08
C GLY A 75 0.14 6.98 -15.99
N ALA A 76 1.40 6.73 -16.34
CA ALA A 76 2.52 6.93 -15.44
C ALA A 76 2.93 8.40 -15.32
N CYS A 77 3.80 8.68 -14.36
CA CYS A 77 4.45 9.97 -14.16
C CYS A 77 5.03 10.48 -15.48
N MET A 78 4.82 11.76 -15.78
CA MET A 78 5.26 12.37 -17.04
C MET A 78 6.78 12.34 -17.25
N PHE A 79 7.56 12.14 -16.18
CA PHE A 79 9.00 11.98 -16.25
C PHE A 79 9.46 10.55 -16.51
N LEU A 80 8.56 9.56 -16.57
CA LEU A 80 8.93 8.20 -16.93
C LEU A 80 9.28 8.14 -18.43
N LYS A 81 10.47 7.64 -18.75
CA LYS A 81 10.93 7.48 -20.13
C LYS A 81 10.39 6.20 -20.76
N ASP A 82 10.59 6.05 -22.07
CA ASP A 82 10.15 4.88 -22.84
C ASP A 82 10.85 3.57 -22.42
N ASP A 83 12.08 3.65 -21.89
CA ASP A 83 12.80 2.52 -21.28
C ASP A 83 12.33 2.20 -19.85
N ARG A 84 11.25 2.85 -19.39
CA ARG A 84 10.67 2.74 -18.05
C ARG A 84 11.66 3.06 -16.92
N ARG A 85 12.66 3.91 -17.19
CA ARG A 85 13.51 4.54 -16.18
C ARG A 85 13.08 5.98 -15.92
N CYS A 86 13.29 6.45 -14.69
CA CYS A 86 12.94 7.80 -14.30
C CYS A 86 13.82 8.84 -14.99
N GLY A 87 13.20 9.81 -15.66
CA GLY A 87 13.86 10.94 -16.34
C GLY A 87 14.56 11.91 -15.43
N ILE A 88 14.10 12.01 -14.18
CA ILE A 88 14.58 12.96 -13.17
C ILE A 88 15.22 12.23 -11.98
N TYR A 89 15.85 11.08 -12.22
CA TYR A 89 16.30 10.15 -11.17
C TYR A 89 17.10 10.82 -10.03
N THR A 90 17.93 11.81 -10.35
CA THR A 90 18.79 12.52 -9.39
C THR A 90 18.04 13.54 -8.52
N VAL A 91 16.88 14.03 -8.98
CA VAL A 91 16.09 15.08 -8.30
C VAL A 91 14.68 14.59 -7.92
N ARG A 92 14.49 13.26 -7.88
CA ARG A 92 13.23 12.63 -7.47
C ARG A 92 12.74 13.17 -6.12
N SER A 93 11.42 13.20 -5.93
CA SER A 93 10.85 13.49 -4.61
C SER A 93 11.34 12.51 -3.56
N LEU A 94 11.19 12.87 -2.29
CA LEU A 94 11.61 12.02 -1.18
C LEU A 94 10.93 10.65 -1.26
N LEU A 95 9.61 10.60 -1.48
CA LEU A 95 8.85 9.35 -1.62
C LEU A 95 9.42 8.44 -2.73
N CYS A 96 9.73 9.01 -3.90
CA CYS A 96 10.31 8.27 -5.02
C CYS A 96 11.75 7.80 -4.75
N ARG A 97 12.50 8.45 -3.84
CA ARG A 97 13.86 8.06 -3.46
C ARG A 97 13.88 6.91 -2.47
N ILE A 98 12.93 6.88 -1.54
CA ILE A 98 12.89 5.88 -0.46
C ILE A 98 12.13 4.61 -0.86
N PHE A 99 11.31 4.66 -1.92
CA PHE A 99 10.65 3.47 -2.45
C PHE A 99 11.64 2.34 -2.74
N PRO A 100 11.37 1.09 -2.30
CA PRO A 100 10.08 0.57 -1.82
C PRO A 100 9.91 0.57 -0.28
N ILE A 101 10.74 1.31 0.45
CA ILE A 101 10.62 1.47 1.91
C ILE A 101 9.64 2.61 2.20
N LYS A 102 8.80 2.39 3.21
CA LYS A 102 7.94 3.38 3.85
C LYS A 102 8.39 3.61 5.29
N ILE A 103 8.18 4.82 5.79
CA ILE A 103 8.55 5.28 7.12
C ILE A 103 7.27 5.78 7.80
N PHE A 104 6.84 5.07 8.83
CA PHE A 104 5.72 5.47 9.65
C PHE A 104 6.20 6.17 10.91
N PHE A 105 5.75 7.40 11.14
CA PHE A 105 5.99 8.17 12.36
C PHE A 105 4.73 8.11 13.23
N GLY A 106 4.76 7.24 14.23
CA GLY A 106 3.71 7.09 15.22
C GLY A 106 4.25 7.07 16.64
N HIS A 107 3.81 6.08 17.44
CA HIS A 107 4.33 5.86 18.79
C HIS A 107 5.84 5.52 18.83
N ARG A 108 6.36 5.00 17.71
CA ARG A 108 7.77 4.85 17.36
C ARG A 108 7.92 5.20 15.87
N VAL A 109 9.15 5.31 15.38
CA VAL A 109 9.39 5.35 13.93
C VAL A 109 9.56 3.91 13.45
N GLN A 110 8.77 3.46 12.49
CA GLN A 110 8.89 2.11 11.94
C GLN A 110 9.09 2.18 10.43
N LEU A 111 10.10 1.46 9.95
CA LEU A 111 10.32 1.29 8.52
C LEU A 111 9.76 -0.07 8.09
N TYR A 112 9.06 -0.09 6.96
CA TYR A 112 8.46 -1.30 6.39
C TYR A 112 8.42 -1.21 4.87
N THR A 113 8.14 -2.33 4.21
CA THR A 113 8.18 -2.42 2.75
C THR A 113 6.80 -2.33 2.11
N SER A 114 6.74 -1.72 0.92
CA SER A 114 5.58 -1.85 0.04
C SER A 114 5.73 -3.08 -0.84
N GLN A 115 5.02 -4.16 -0.48
CA GLN A 115 5.03 -5.48 -1.12
C GLN A 115 4.49 -5.47 -2.57
N ILE A 116 4.05 -4.32 -3.05
CA ILE A 116 3.78 -4.08 -4.47
C ILE A 116 5.02 -4.21 -5.36
N CYS A 117 6.22 -4.04 -4.79
CA CYS A 117 7.46 -4.10 -5.55
C CYS A 117 7.90 -5.55 -5.82
N ARG A 118 8.01 -5.93 -7.09
CA ARG A 118 8.59 -7.23 -7.51
C ARG A 118 10.09 -7.35 -7.31
N GLY A 119 10.78 -6.25 -7.04
CA GLY A 119 12.24 -6.22 -6.91
C GLY A 119 12.77 -6.81 -5.60
N PHE A 120 11.90 -7.29 -4.71
CA PHE A 120 12.34 -7.88 -3.46
C PHE A 120 12.92 -9.28 -3.66
N SER A 121 13.94 -9.57 -2.87
CA SER A 121 14.46 -10.91 -2.67
C SER A 121 14.65 -11.16 -1.18
N HIS A 122 14.54 -12.43 -0.78
CA HIS A 122 14.80 -12.85 0.59
C HIS A 122 16.23 -13.40 0.62
N ASP A 123 17.19 -12.53 0.95
CA ASP A 123 18.60 -12.89 1.14
C ASP A 123 18.99 -12.67 2.62
N ALA A 124 19.94 -13.48 3.10
CA ALA A 124 20.39 -13.50 4.49
C ALA A 124 21.07 -12.19 4.94
N ASP A 125 21.55 -11.36 4.01
CA ASP A 125 22.45 -10.25 4.30
C ASP A 125 21.77 -8.93 4.77
N SER A 126 20.46 -8.92 5.05
CA SER A 126 19.73 -7.75 5.59
C SER A 126 20.03 -6.44 4.82
N GLY A 127 20.21 -6.53 3.50
CA GLY A 127 20.57 -5.40 2.64
C GLY A 127 19.59 -4.24 2.75
N LEU A 128 18.29 -4.55 2.83
CA LEU A 128 17.26 -3.55 2.93
C LEU A 128 17.23 -2.81 4.28
N ARG A 129 17.62 -3.49 5.37
CA ARG A 129 17.78 -2.83 6.67
C ARG A 129 18.87 -1.76 6.61
N ARG A 130 20.02 -2.07 6.00
CA ARG A 130 21.10 -1.08 5.80
C ARG A 130 20.62 0.10 4.96
N THR A 131 19.90 -0.16 3.87
CA THR A 131 19.27 0.89 3.05
C THR A 131 18.31 1.76 3.88
N GLY A 132 17.51 1.17 4.77
CA GLY A 132 16.63 1.90 5.68
C GLY A 132 17.39 2.78 6.67
N GLU A 133 18.50 2.28 7.23
CA GLU A 133 19.38 3.06 8.12
C GLU A 133 20.01 4.25 7.37
N GLU A 134 20.48 4.04 6.13
CA GLU A 134 21.03 5.09 5.26
C GLU A 134 19.97 6.16 4.92
N ILE A 135 18.74 5.74 4.57
CA ILE A 135 17.62 6.66 4.34
C ILE A 135 17.39 7.54 5.57
N MET A 136 17.32 6.96 6.77
CA MET A 136 17.08 7.71 8.01
C MET A 136 18.21 8.70 8.35
N GLN A 137 19.44 8.41 7.92
CA GLN A 137 20.58 9.31 8.06
C GLN A 137 20.52 10.47 7.05
N GLN A 138 20.04 10.22 5.83
CA GLN A 138 19.95 11.21 4.77
C GLN A 138 18.71 12.12 4.86
N LEU A 139 17.70 11.74 5.65
CA LEU A 139 16.54 12.61 5.90
C LEU A 139 16.97 13.96 6.51
N PRO A 140 16.45 15.10 6.02
CA PRO A 140 16.73 16.41 6.61
C PRO A 140 16.43 16.42 8.10
N ALA A 141 17.39 16.86 8.92
CA ALA A 141 17.30 16.72 10.39
C ALA A 141 16.07 17.41 10.98
N GLN A 142 15.78 18.63 10.51
CA GLN A 142 14.60 19.40 10.92
C GLN A 142 13.29 18.68 10.58
N MET A 143 13.18 18.14 9.36
CA MET A 143 12.00 17.39 8.92
C MET A 143 11.79 16.14 9.78
N LYS A 144 12.87 15.37 10.00
CA LYS A 144 12.83 14.16 10.83
C LYS A 144 12.38 14.48 12.26
N GLU A 145 12.96 15.50 12.89
CA GLU A 145 12.59 15.93 14.25
C GLU A 145 11.14 16.39 14.31
N GLU A 146 10.69 17.20 13.35
CA GLU A 146 9.30 17.68 13.27
C GLU A 146 8.32 16.50 13.16
N MET A 147 8.57 15.54 12.25
CA MET A 147 7.69 14.38 12.06
C MET A 147 7.67 13.48 13.29
N MET A 148 8.81 13.27 13.95
CA MET A 148 8.90 12.49 15.19
C MET A 148 8.12 13.15 16.35
N ASN A 149 8.24 14.47 16.49
CA ASN A 149 7.52 15.22 17.52
C ASN A 149 6.01 15.21 17.27
N LYS A 150 5.58 15.44 16.03
CA LYS A 150 4.16 15.37 15.63
C LYS A 150 3.59 13.97 15.83
N GLY A 151 4.28 12.92 15.39
CA GLY A 151 3.84 11.53 15.60
C GLY A 151 3.66 11.20 17.09
N ARG A 152 4.59 11.65 17.94
CA ARG A 152 4.51 11.51 19.40
C ARG A 152 3.32 12.26 19.99
N GLU A 153 3.10 13.50 19.59
CA GLU A 153 1.96 14.30 20.04
C GLU A 153 0.62 13.65 19.66
N MET A 154 0.49 13.21 18.41
CA MET A 154 -0.68 12.50 17.91
C MET A 154 -0.97 11.27 18.79
N TYR A 155 -0.03 10.32 18.88
CA TYR A 155 -0.23 9.09 19.65
C TYR A 155 -0.37 9.33 21.16
N GLY A 156 0.33 10.33 21.70
CA GLY A 156 0.20 10.74 23.10
C GLY A 156 -1.20 11.28 23.45
N SER A 157 -1.95 11.77 22.46
CA SER A 157 -3.32 12.26 22.64
C SER A 157 -4.39 11.17 22.63
N LEU A 158 -4.09 9.98 22.10
CA LEU A 158 -5.07 8.88 21.93
C LEU A 158 -5.74 8.44 23.24
N PRO A 159 -5.04 8.27 24.38
CA PRO A 159 -5.68 7.87 25.64
C PRO A 159 -6.76 8.85 26.12
N GLY A 160 -6.66 10.13 25.75
CA GLY A 160 -7.66 11.16 26.08
C GLY A 160 -8.79 11.28 25.05
N LYS A 161 -8.64 10.67 23.86
CA LYS A 161 -9.61 10.73 22.76
C LYS A 161 -10.42 9.46 22.58
N LEU A 162 -9.87 8.30 22.98
CA LEU A 162 -10.50 6.99 22.82
C LEU A 162 -10.85 6.41 24.20
N LEU A 163 -12.13 6.15 24.43
CA LEU A 163 -12.63 5.60 25.70
C LEU A 163 -12.10 4.19 25.98
N ASP A 164 -11.92 3.38 24.93
CA ASP A 164 -11.42 2.02 24.96
C ASP A 164 -10.02 1.92 24.33
N TYR A 165 -9.17 2.92 24.60
CA TYR A 165 -7.81 2.97 24.09
C TYR A 165 -7.03 1.69 24.41
N ILE A 166 -6.47 1.07 23.37
CA ILE A 166 -5.54 -0.06 23.46
C ILE A 166 -4.18 0.43 22.95
N PRO A 167 -3.08 0.34 23.72
CA PRO A 167 -1.74 0.66 23.24
C PRO A 167 -1.34 -0.13 21.99
N PRO A 168 -0.56 0.44 21.05
CA PRO A 168 -0.27 -0.21 19.76
C PRO A 168 0.27 -1.63 19.89
N GLY A 169 1.28 -1.86 20.73
CA GLY A 169 1.84 -3.21 20.92
C GLY A 169 0.84 -4.24 21.47
N ILE A 170 -0.12 -3.82 22.30
CA ILE A 170 -1.19 -4.70 22.81
C ILE A 170 -2.21 -4.99 21.71
N LEU A 171 -2.57 -3.98 20.91
CA LEU A 171 -3.48 -4.14 19.77
C LEU A 171 -2.86 -5.11 18.75
N GLN A 172 -1.60 -4.91 18.39
CA GLN A 172 -0.86 -5.77 17.45
C GLN A 172 -0.77 -7.21 17.95
N ALA A 173 -0.50 -7.45 19.23
CA ALA A 173 -0.48 -8.79 19.81
C ALA A 173 -1.85 -9.50 19.66
N LYS A 174 -2.95 -8.80 19.99
CA LYS A 174 -4.31 -9.34 19.82
C LYS A 174 -4.64 -9.64 18.36
N LEU A 175 -4.21 -8.78 17.44
CA LEU A 175 -4.41 -9.00 16.01
C LEU A 175 -3.59 -10.18 15.50
N LEU A 176 -2.35 -10.35 15.97
CA LEU A 176 -1.53 -11.53 15.63
C LEU A 176 -2.18 -12.83 16.11
N ASP A 177 -2.69 -12.87 17.34
CA ASP A 177 -3.44 -14.02 17.86
C ASP A 177 -4.65 -14.34 16.97
N HIS A 178 -5.37 -13.30 16.53
CA HIS A 178 -6.50 -13.46 15.63
C HIS A 178 -6.08 -13.97 14.23
N VAL A 179 -5.03 -13.42 13.61
CA VAL A 179 -4.50 -13.90 12.32
C VAL A 179 -4.14 -15.39 12.38
N ASN A 180 -3.55 -15.83 13.50
CA ASN A 180 -3.18 -17.23 13.70
C ASN A 180 -4.39 -18.17 13.78
N ALA A 181 -5.53 -17.66 14.26
CA ALA A 181 -6.78 -18.42 14.39
C ALA A 181 -7.79 -18.19 13.25
N MET A 182 -7.51 -17.26 12.34
CA MET A 182 -8.42 -16.84 11.28
C MET A 182 -8.67 -17.97 10.25
N ASP A 183 -9.92 -18.12 9.84
CA ASP A 183 -10.31 -18.96 8.70
C ASP A 183 -10.01 -18.23 7.38
N LEU A 184 -8.94 -18.65 6.72
CA LEU A 184 -8.45 -18.12 5.45
C LEU A 184 -8.93 -18.97 4.26
N SER A 185 -10.16 -19.48 4.32
CA SER A 185 -10.80 -20.17 3.21
C SER A 185 -11.73 -19.23 2.44
N ASN A 186 -12.09 -19.59 1.20
CA ASN A 186 -13.08 -18.83 0.45
C ASN A 186 -14.46 -18.74 1.14
N ALA A 187 -14.75 -19.62 2.11
CA ALA A 187 -16.02 -19.60 2.84
C ALA A 187 -16.13 -18.37 3.77
N SER A 188 -15.01 -17.73 4.14
CA SER A 188 -15.02 -16.53 4.97
C SER A 188 -15.32 -15.24 4.19
N ILE A 189 -15.37 -15.30 2.86
CA ILE A 189 -15.67 -14.13 2.01
C ILE A 189 -17.14 -13.74 2.16
N SER A 190 -17.40 -12.62 2.83
CA SER A 190 -18.75 -12.10 3.05
C SER A 190 -19.36 -11.45 1.78
N GLU A 191 -20.69 -11.40 1.71
CA GLU A 191 -21.39 -10.68 0.63
C GLU A 191 -21.05 -9.18 0.60
N LYS A 192 -20.81 -8.57 1.78
CA LYS A 192 -20.31 -7.19 1.90
C LYS A 192 -18.98 -7.03 1.14
N SER A 193 -18.05 -7.97 1.31
CA SER A 193 -16.73 -7.92 0.66
C SER A 193 -16.84 -8.09 -0.86
N LYS A 194 -17.70 -9.02 -1.31
CA LYS A 194 -17.98 -9.21 -2.74
C LYS A 194 -18.56 -7.94 -3.36
N ALA A 195 -19.54 -7.33 -2.71
CA ALA A 195 -20.16 -6.09 -3.18
C ALA A 195 -19.16 -4.93 -3.25
N ALA A 196 -18.30 -4.77 -2.25
CA ALA A 196 -17.25 -3.76 -2.25
C ALA A 196 -16.25 -3.97 -3.40
N PHE A 197 -15.84 -5.21 -3.66
CA PHE A 197 -14.93 -5.53 -4.76
C PHE A 197 -15.55 -5.32 -6.13
N ILE A 198 -16.83 -5.69 -6.30
CA ILE A 198 -17.60 -5.39 -7.52
C ILE A 198 -17.68 -3.88 -7.74
N SER A 199 -18.01 -3.12 -6.68
CA SER A 199 -18.04 -1.66 -6.75
C SER A 199 -16.71 -1.07 -7.18
N GLN A 200 -15.58 -1.65 -6.74
CA GLN A 200 -14.25 -1.21 -7.16
C GLN A 200 -14.00 -1.53 -8.63
N LEU A 201 -14.30 -2.75 -9.08
CA LEU A 201 -14.13 -3.15 -10.48
C LEU A 201 -15.00 -2.33 -11.44
N SER A 202 -16.17 -1.87 -10.99
CA SER A 202 -17.09 -1.04 -11.77
C SER A 202 -16.89 0.46 -11.54
N SER A 203 -15.77 0.90 -10.95
CA SER A 203 -15.53 2.34 -10.75
C SER A 203 -15.43 3.07 -12.09
N GLU A 204 -16.10 4.22 -12.17
CA GLU A 204 -15.97 5.17 -13.29
C GLU A 204 -14.59 5.86 -13.25
N GLU A 205 -14.05 6.06 -12.04
CA GLU A 205 -12.75 6.67 -11.80
C GLU A 205 -11.64 5.65 -12.05
N PHE A 206 -10.82 5.90 -13.06
CA PHE A 206 -9.78 4.96 -13.48
C PHE A 206 -8.76 4.66 -12.36
N ILE A 207 -8.47 5.65 -11.52
CA ILE A 207 -7.50 5.53 -10.42
C ILE A 207 -7.96 4.54 -9.33
N ASP A 208 -9.27 4.29 -9.22
CA ASP A 208 -9.83 3.36 -8.24
C ASP A 208 -9.79 1.91 -8.73
N LEU A 209 -9.62 1.70 -10.04
CA LEU A 209 -9.60 0.37 -10.64
C LEU A 209 -8.38 -0.43 -10.16
N PRO A 210 -8.56 -1.73 -9.84
CA PRO A 210 -7.47 -2.59 -9.41
C PRO A 210 -6.34 -2.63 -10.45
N THR A 211 -5.14 -2.22 -10.04
CA THR A 211 -3.94 -2.21 -10.89
C THR A 211 -2.89 -3.22 -10.41
N TYR A 212 -2.29 -3.96 -11.34
CA TYR A 212 -1.41 -5.09 -11.08
C TYR A 212 -0.15 -5.04 -11.97
N LEU A 213 1.02 -5.32 -11.41
CA LEU A 213 2.25 -5.54 -12.16
C LEU A 213 2.45 -7.04 -12.33
N THR A 214 2.57 -7.58 -13.54
CA THR A 214 2.81 -9.01 -13.80
C THR A 214 4.29 -9.41 -13.70
N GLU A 215 4.59 -10.71 -13.69
CA GLU A 215 5.96 -11.26 -13.73
C GLU A 215 6.75 -10.80 -14.98
N ASP A 216 6.08 -10.62 -16.12
CA ASP A 216 6.66 -10.10 -17.37
C ASP A 216 6.65 -8.56 -17.46
N MET A 217 6.45 -7.88 -16.33
CA MET A 217 6.47 -6.42 -16.17
C MET A 217 5.34 -5.67 -16.91
N GLN A 218 4.23 -6.31 -17.24
CA GLN A 218 3.05 -5.60 -17.75
C GLN A 218 2.26 -4.96 -16.62
N TRP A 219 1.72 -3.77 -16.89
CA TRP A 219 0.81 -3.09 -15.97
C TRP A 219 -0.60 -3.40 -16.43
N LEU A 220 -1.34 -4.12 -15.61
CA LEU A 220 -2.70 -4.54 -15.90
C LEU A 220 -3.68 -3.78 -15.02
N VAL A 221 -4.83 -3.44 -15.58
CA VAL A 221 -5.95 -2.82 -14.90
C VAL A 221 -7.19 -3.66 -15.16
N PHE A 222 -7.99 -3.88 -14.13
CA PHE A 222 -9.20 -4.71 -14.23
C PHE A 222 -10.44 -3.85 -14.11
N ARG A 223 -11.41 -4.07 -14.99
CA ARG A 223 -12.70 -3.37 -14.98
C ARG A 223 -13.84 -4.35 -15.20
N LEU A 224 -14.93 -4.18 -14.47
CA LEU A 224 -16.19 -4.89 -14.70
C LEU A 224 -17.15 -3.95 -15.43
N ASP A 225 -17.54 -4.34 -16.65
CA ASP A 225 -18.54 -3.66 -17.47
C ASP A 225 -19.53 -4.66 -18.05
N GLU A 226 -20.83 -4.36 -17.97
CA GLU A 226 -21.94 -5.21 -18.45
C GLU A 226 -21.84 -6.71 -18.09
N GLY A 227 -21.27 -7.05 -16.93
CA GLY A 227 -21.11 -8.44 -16.49
C GLY A 227 -19.88 -9.16 -17.06
N ILE A 228 -18.96 -8.42 -17.69
CA ILE A 228 -17.68 -8.92 -18.21
C ILE A 228 -16.56 -8.22 -17.45
N VAL A 229 -15.61 -9.00 -16.92
CA VAL A 229 -14.37 -8.43 -16.38
C VAL A 229 -13.33 -8.38 -17.49
N GLU A 230 -12.89 -7.17 -17.84
CA GLU A 230 -11.83 -6.90 -18.79
C GLU A 230 -10.48 -6.75 -18.07
N ARG A 231 -9.45 -7.38 -18.64
CA ARG A 231 -8.05 -7.20 -18.27
C ARG A 231 -7.40 -6.31 -19.31
N MET A 232 -7.13 -5.07 -18.94
CA MET A 232 -6.55 -4.06 -19.81
C MET A 232 -5.07 -3.89 -19.50
N ARG A 233 -4.24 -3.77 -20.52
CA ARG A 233 -2.85 -3.34 -20.38
C ARG A 233 -2.80 -1.81 -20.37
N LEU A 234 -2.22 -1.24 -19.33
CA LEU A 234 -1.97 0.18 -19.17
C LEU A 234 -0.59 0.54 -19.73
N GLU A 235 -0.56 1.46 -20.68
CA GLU A 235 0.67 2.02 -21.22
C GLU A 235 1.16 3.23 -20.42
N ARG A 236 2.44 3.56 -20.59
CA ARG A 236 3.11 4.70 -19.96
C ARG A 236 2.31 6.00 -20.07
N THR A 237 1.73 6.24 -21.24
CA THR A 237 1.03 7.47 -21.61
C THR A 237 -0.45 7.47 -21.23
N GLY A 238 -0.95 6.38 -20.63
CA GLY A 238 -2.33 6.26 -20.14
C GLY A 238 -3.29 5.60 -21.13
N GLU A 239 -2.85 5.25 -22.33
CA GLU A 239 -3.63 4.39 -23.23
C GLU A 239 -3.82 3.02 -22.59
N VAL A 240 -4.99 2.44 -22.86
CA VAL A 240 -5.35 1.11 -22.42
C VAL A 240 -5.76 0.26 -23.61
N GLY A 241 -5.34 -1.01 -23.59
CA GLY A 241 -5.77 -2.02 -24.56
C GLY A 241 -6.28 -3.25 -23.84
N ILE A 242 -7.48 -3.73 -24.21
CA ILE A 242 -8.00 -4.99 -23.67
C ILE A 242 -7.10 -6.14 -24.14
N THR A 243 -6.66 -6.96 -23.19
CA THR A 243 -5.79 -8.13 -23.45
C THR A 243 -6.54 -9.44 -23.28
N ALA A 244 -7.54 -9.47 -22.41
CA ALA A 244 -8.42 -10.61 -22.17
C ALA A 244 -9.71 -10.13 -21.51
N SER A 245 -10.75 -10.94 -21.60
CA SER A 245 -12.02 -10.71 -20.93
C SER A 245 -12.56 -12.04 -20.43
N ILE A 246 -13.27 -12.02 -19.30
CA ILE A 246 -13.97 -13.18 -18.75
C ILE A 246 -15.40 -12.80 -18.41
N ASP A 247 -16.34 -13.72 -18.65
CA ASP A 247 -17.70 -13.55 -18.15
C ASP A 247 -17.69 -13.57 -16.61
N TRP A 248 -18.44 -12.65 -16.02
CA TRP A 248 -18.61 -12.53 -14.57
C TRP A 248 -20.08 -12.74 -14.19
N PRO A 249 -20.61 -13.97 -14.33
CA PRO A 249 -21.97 -14.30 -13.87
C PRO A 249 -22.09 -14.24 -12.33
N GLY A 250 -20.99 -13.98 -11.64
CA GLY A 250 -20.85 -13.89 -10.20
C GLY A 250 -19.43 -14.26 -9.78
N PHE A 251 -19.13 -14.09 -8.48
CA PHE A 251 -17.84 -14.47 -7.93
C PHE A 251 -17.74 -15.99 -7.76
N HIS A 252 -16.92 -16.65 -8.60
CA HIS A 252 -16.61 -18.07 -8.50
C HIS A 252 -15.34 -18.31 -7.69
N THR A 253 -15.43 -19.21 -6.72
CA THR A 253 -14.32 -19.54 -5.83
C THR A 253 -13.59 -20.79 -6.30
N ARG A 254 -12.26 -20.75 -6.25
CA ARG A 254 -11.38 -21.88 -6.55
C ARG A 254 -10.72 -22.39 -5.28
N PRO A 255 -10.60 -23.71 -5.09
CA PRO A 255 -10.00 -24.27 -3.88
C PRO A 255 -8.59 -23.72 -3.65
N LEU A 256 -8.24 -23.50 -2.38
CA LEU A 256 -6.91 -23.11 -1.97
C LEU A 256 -6.02 -24.35 -1.75
N ALA A 257 -4.75 -24.23 -2.10
CA ALA A 257 -3.72 -25.16 -1.67
C ALA A 257 -3.31 -24.89 -0.22
N GLU A 258 -2.79 -25.90 0.47
CA GLU A 258 -2.44 -25.77 1.89
C GLU A 258 -1.31 -24.75 2.13
N ASP A 259 -0.32 -24.75 1.24
CA ASP A 259 0.78 -23.77 1.22
C ASP A 259 0.30 -22.34 0.97
N SER A 260 -0.73 -22.16 0.13
CA SER A 260 -1.32 -20.84 -0.17
C SER A 260 -1.90 -20.15 1.06
N ILE A 261 -2.49 -20.93 1.99
CA ILE A 261 -3.05 -20.42 3.24
C ILE A 261 -1.96 -19.88 4.14
N GLU A 262 -0.81 -20.57 4.23
CA GLU A 262 0.30 -20.10 5.07
C GLU A 262 0.96 -18.85 4.50
N VAL A 263 1.14 -18.76 3.17
CA VAL A 263 1.66 -17.54 2.54
C VAL A 263 0.74 -16.34 2.81
N LEU A 264 -0.58 -16.53 2.70
CA LEU A 264 -1.55 -15.48 3.01
C LEU A 264 -1.49 -15.09 4.49
N ARG A 265 -1.40 -16.08 5.39
CA ARG A 265 -1.30 -15.84 6.84
C ARG A 265 -0.04 -15.08 7.20
N ASP A 266 1.11 -15.44 6.63
CA ASP A 266 2.38 -14.74 6.84
C ASP A 266 2.33 -13.29 6.39
N TYR A 267 1.68 -13.02 5.26
CA TYR A 267 1.45 -11.65 4.82
C TYR A 267 0.56 -10.88 5.79
N LEU A 268 -0.56 -11.45 6.25
CA LEU A 268 -1.44 -10.80 7.22
C LEU A 268 -0.73 -10.54 8.56
N ARG A 269 0.14 -11.46 9.02
CA ARG A 269 1.00 -11.24 10.19
C ARG A 269 1.89 -10.02 10.00
N LYS A 270 2.53 -9.89 8.83
CA LYS A 270 3.34 -8.71 8.49
C LYS A 270 2.51 -7.43 8.48
N ILE A 271 1.28 -7.46 7.94
CA ILE A 271 0.37 -6.30 7.93
C ILE A 271 0.05 -5.83 9.34
N VAL A 272 -0.40 -6.72 10.23
CA VAL A 272 -0.82 -6.32 11.58
C VAL A 272 0.35 -5.89 12.46
N GLN A 273 1.59 -6.25 12.12
CA GLN A 273 2.81 -5.77 12.78
C GLN A 273 3.22 -4.34 12.36
N ARG A 274 2.65 -3.82 11.27
CA ARG A 274 2.88 -2.43 10.84
C ARG A 274 2.16 -1.50 11.81
N ASP A 275 2.87 -0.49 12.30
CA ASP A 275 2.29 0.59 13.09
C ASP A 275 1.29 1.41 12.26
N HIS A 276 1.49 1.44 10.94
CA HIS A 276 0.54 1.99 9.99
C HIS A 276 -0.85 1.33 10.12
N PHE A 277 -0.94 0.00 10.21
CA PHE A 277 -2.20 -0.71 10.40
C PHE A 277 -2.90 -0.28 11.69
N ALA A 278 -2.17 -0.19 12.79
CA ALA A 278 -2.70 0.31 14.06
C ALA A 278 -3.18 1.78 13.91
N GLY A 279 -2.42 2.61 13.20
CA GLY A 279 -2.80 3.97 12.84
C GLY A 279 -4.13 4.05 12.08
N VAL A 280 -4.36 3.17 11.10
CA VAL A 280 -5.65 3.09 10.38
C VAL A 280 -6.78 2.73 11.35
N ALA A 281 -6.58 1.75 12.23
CA ALA A 281 -7.57 1.37 13.22
C ALA A 281 -7.92 2.52 14.19
N TYR A 282 -6.92 3.26 14.68
CA TYR A 282 -7.15 4.44 15.52
C TYR A 282 -7.89 5.54 14.77
N LEU A 283 -7.53 5.83 13.52
CA LEU A 283 -8.21 6.84 12.72
C LEU A 283 -9.70 6.50 12.56
N ARG A 284 -10.01 5.23 12.27
CA ARG A 284 -11.39 4.75 12.18
C ARG A 284 -12.14 4.88 13.51
N ALA A 285 -11.49 4.58 14.64
CA ALA A 285 -12.08 4.69 15.97
C ALA A 285 -12.31 6.15 16.41
N LEU A 286 -11.52 7.10 15.88
CA LEU A 286 -11.70 8.53 16.14
C LEU A 286 -12.87 9.15 15.36
N ASN A 287 -13.39 8.47 14.34
CA ASN A 287 -14.59 8.93 13.64
C ASN A 287 -15.80 8.85 14.59
N PRO A 288 -16.46 9.97 14.93
CA PRO A 288 -17.57 10.00 15.88
C PRO A 288 -18.81 9.21 15.43
N GLU A 289 -18.92 8.88 14.14
CA GLU A 289 -19.99 8.02 13.62
C GLU A 289 -19.78 6.55 13.95
N ASN A 290 -18.53 6.14 14.20
CA ASN A 290 -18.18 4.77 14.56
C ASN A 290 -18.35 4.52 16.06
N LYS A 291 -19.33 3.70 16.42
CA LYS A 291 -19.63 3.33 17.82
C LYS A 291 -19.04 1.98 18.24
N LYS A 292 -18.34 1.29 17.34
CA LYS A 292 -17.74 -0.01 17.62
C LYS A 292 -16.47 0.17 18.46
N PRO A 293 -16.16 -0.77 19.38
CA PRO A 293 -14.88 -0.77 20.08
C PRO A 293 -13.70 -0.83 19.11
N LEU A 294 -12.57 -0.20 19.47
CA LEU A 294 -11.33 -0.15 18.69
C LEU A 294 -10.90 -1.54 18.20
N ILE A 295 -10.90 -2.54 19.09
CA ILE A 295 -10.52 -3.91 18.71
C ILE A 295 -11.48 -4.49 17.67
N GLY A 296 -12.78 -4.21 17.78
CA GLY A 296 -13.77 -4.68 16.81
C GLY A 296 -13.56 -4.05 15.42
N LEU A 297 -13.26 -2.75 15.37
CA LEU A 297 -12.94 -2.04 14.12
C LEU A 297 -11.65 -2.57 13.48
N ALA A 298 -10.63 -2.85 14.29
CA ALA A 298 -9.36 -3.39 13.82
C ALA A 298 -9.51 -4.81 13.25
N LEU A 299 -10.30 -5.67 13.91
CA LEU A 299 -10.61 -7.02 13.45
C LEU A 299 -11.43 -7.01 12.16
N GLU A 300 -12.50 -6.21 12.09
CA GLU A 300 -13.30 -6.07 10.87
C GLU A 300 -12.45 -5.57 9.70
N TYR A 301 -11.56 -4.60 9.93
CA TYR A 301 -10.66 -4.12 8.88
C TYR A 301 -9.70 -5.21 8.40
N LEU A 302 -9.14 -6.00 9.32
CA LEU A 302 -8.26 -7.13 8.98
C LEU A 302 -9.01 -8.21 8.17
N GLU A 303 -10.24 -8.53 8.56
CA GLU A 303 -11.12 -9.46 7.83
C GLU A 303 -11.46 -8.93 6.43
N ASP A 304 -11.78 -7.64 6.31
CA ASP A 304 -12.02 -6.98 5.02
C ASP A 304 -10.77 -7.08 4.12
N ILE A 305 -9.55 -6.90 4.66
CA ILE A 305 -8.29 -7.09 3.90
C ILE A 305 -8.14 -8.54 3.44
N ALA A 306 -8.34 -9.53 4.32
CA ALA A 306 -8.21 -10.93 3.99
C ALA A 306 -9.19 -11.35 2.88
N ALA A 307 -10.45 -10.91 2.97
CA ALA A 307 -11.45 -11.15 1.94
C ALA A 307 -11.06 -10.48 0.61
N SER A 308 -10.55 -9.24 0.66
CA SER A 308 -10.08 -8.49 -0.51
C SER A 308 -8.93 -9.18 -1.24
N LEU A 309 -8.01 -9.81 -0.51
CA LEU A 309 -6.94 -10.64 -1.06
C LEU A 309 -7.51 -11.90 -1.73
N LEU A 310 -8.38 -12.65 -1.05
CA LEU A 310 -8.98 -13.85 -1.63
C LEU A 310 -9.80 -13.56 -2.89
N LEU A 311 -10.55 -12.45 -2.92
CA LEU A 311 -11.29 -11.99 -4.10
C LEU A 311 -10.36 -11.75 -5.29
N ARG A 312 -9.24 -11.06 -5.07
CA ARG A 312 -8.21 -10.81 -6.09
C ARG A 312 -7.48 -12.08 -6.52
N ALA A 313 -7.20 -13.01 -5.61
CA ALA A 313 -6.59 -14.29 -5.95
C ALA A 313 -7.49 -15.10 -6.88
N ASN A 314 -8.80 -15.11 -6.63
CA ASN A 314 -9.78 -15.76 -7.51
C ASN A 314 -9.93 -15.04 -8.86
N LEU A 315 -9.82 -13.71 -8.88
CA LEU A 315 -9.79 -12.95 -10.14
C LEU A 315 -8.57 -13.31 -10.98
N LEU A 316 -7.37 -13.28 -10.40
CA LEU A 316 -6.14 -13.68 -11.09
C LEU A 316 -6.23 -15.12 -11.56
N ALA A 317 -6.64 -16.03 -10.68
CA ALA A 317 -6.80 -17.42 -11.05
C ALA A 317 -7.73 -17.55 -12.27
N SER A 318 -8.86 -16.83 -12.29
CA SER A 318 -9.82 -16.84 -13.41
C SER A 318 -9.18 -16.55 -14.75
N PHE A 319 -8.35 -15.51 -14.84
CA PHE A 319 -7.63 -15.17 -16.07
C PHE A 319 -6.49 -16.14 -16.42
N GLU A 320 -5.89 -16.78 -15.41
CA GLU A 320 -4.80 -17.75 -15.61
C GLU A 320 -5.31 -19.20 -15.79
N GLU A 321 -6.62 -19.40 -15.80
CA GLU A 321 -7.29 -20.72 -15.98
C GLU A 321 -6.81 -21.82 -14.99
N VAL A 322 -6.23 -21.45 -13.85
CA VAL A 322 -5.73 -22.40 -12.83
C VAL A 322 -6.82 -22.97 -11.91
N GLU A 323 -7.07 -24.27 -11.93
CA GLU A 323 -8.15 -24.89 -11.13
C GLU A 323 -8.00 -24.71 -9.61
N ARG A 324 -6.77 -24.46 -9.11
CA ARG A 324 -6.45 -24.31 -7.69
C ARG A 324 -5.56 -23.08 -7.46
N ILE A 325 -5.83 -22.35 -6.39
CA ILE A 325 -5.00 -21.22 -5.95
C ILE A 325 -3.84 -21.77 -5.11
N ASP A 326 -2.62 -21.67 -5.64
CA ASP A 326 -1.39 -22.09 -4.98
C ASP A 326 -0.66 -20.91 -4.31
N ALA A 327 0.48 -21.20 -3.65
CA ALA A 327 1.34 -20.18 -3.05
C ALA A 327 1.77 -19.09 -4.06
N ARG A 328 1.99 -19.44 -5.33
CA ARG A 328 2.39 -18.49 -6.36
C ARG A 328 1.30 -17.46 -6.61
N ILE A 329 0.06 -17.88 -6.85
CA ILE A 329 -1.06 -16.95 -7.06
C ILE A 329 -1.28 -16.03 -5.86
N ILE A 330 -1.08 -16.51 -4.63
CA ILE A 330 -1.17 -15.66 -3.43
C ILE A 330 -0.03 -14.61 -3.42
N MET A 331 1.19 -14.96 -3.78
CA MET A 331 2.28 -13.97 -3.90
C MET A 331 1.96 -12.89 -4.94
N GLU A 332 1.42 -13.29 -6.09
CA GLU A 332 0.97 -12.36 -7.14
C GLU A 332 -0.17 -11.46 -6.65
N THR A 333 -1.07 -12.01 -5.84
CA THR A 333 -2.18 -11.28 -5.21
C THR A 333 -1.68 -10.25 -4.20
N ILE A 334 -0.62 -10.54 -3.45
CA ILE A 334 0.01 -9.58 -2.53
C ILE A 334 0.54 -8.38 -3.32
N ILE A 335 1.25 -8.63 -4.42
CA ILE A 335 1.73 -7.58 -5.33
C ILE A 335 0.55 -6.77 -5.90
N PHE A 336 -0.54 -7.43 -6.26
CA PHE A 336 -1.76 -6.78 -6.74
C PHE A 336 -2.46 -5.90 -5.67
N SER A 337 -2.25 -6.17 -4.38
CA SER A 337 -3.08 -5.58 -3.30
C SER A 337 -2.36 -4.58 -2.41
N ASP A 338 -1.06 -4.77 -2.13
CA ASP A 338 -0.35 -4.00 -1.09
C ASP A 338 -0.30 -2.50 -1.39
N GLY A 339 -0.32 -2.10 -2.67
CA GLY A 339 -0.37 -0.71 -3.10
C GLY A 339 -1.48 0.09 -2.41
N TYR A 340 -2.71 -0.43 -2.46
CA TYR A 340 -3.89 0.18 -1.84
C TYR A 340 -3.76 0.23 -0.32
N LEU A 341 -3.37 -0.89 0.29
CA LEU A 341 -3.24 -0.99 1.75
C LEU A 341 -2.22 -0.01 2.29
N ALA A 342 -1.14 0.21 1.55
CA ALA A 342 -0.05 1.04 2.00
C ALA A 342 -0.32 2.55 1.80
N THR A 343 -1.42 2.93 1.12
CA THR A 343 -1.87 4.33 0.96
C THR A 343 -3.08 4.68 1.82
N GLU A 344 -3.59 3.73 2.60
CA GLU A 344 -4.73 3.96 3.49
C GLU A 344 -4.42 5.06 4.51
N PRO A 345 -5.32 6.07 4.65
CA PRO A 345 -5.18 7.10 5.67
C PRO A 345 -5.06 6.50 7.06
N SER A 346 -4.13 7.03 7.84
CA SER A 346 -3.82 6.51 9.17
C SER A 346 -3.58 7.62 10.17
N TYR A 347 -3.84 7.34 11.44
CA TYR A 347 -3.52 8.25 12.53
C TYR A 347 -2.01 8.18 12.82
N GLY A 348 -1.25 9.03 12.14
CA GLY A 348 0.21 9.11 12.19
C GLY A 348 0.70 9.88 10.96
N LEU A 349 2.01 9.87 10.72
CA LEU A 349 2.57 10.44 9.49
C LEU A 349 3.32 9.37 8.70
N ILE A 350 3.26 9.44 7.37
CA ILE A 350 3.91 8.50 6.47
C ILE A 350 4.87 9.27 5.56
N LEU A 351 6.05 8.69 5.33
CA LEU A 351 6.89 8.94 4.14
C LEU A 351 7.03 7.63 3.38
#